data_AF-A0A1B1DUQ5-F1
#
_entry.id   AF-A0A1B1DUQ5-F1
#
_cell.length_a   1.000
_cell.length_b   1.000
_cell.length_c   1.000
_cell.angle_alpha   90.00
_cell.angle_beta   90.00
_cell.angle_gamma   90.00
#
_symmetry.space_group_name_H-M   'P 1'
#
loop_
_entity.id
_entity.type
_entity.pdbx_description
1 polymer ?
#
loop_
_entity_poly.entity_id
_entity_poly.type
_entity_poly.pdbx_seq_one_letter_code
_entity_poly.pdbx_strand_id
1 'polypeptide(L)'
;MEGHIVEGIVIDSSSNNNNDNIRGKDKGIFVINPSQQEPQIEECEHIINMKYGVLQQRVLSIRFTAVFLSTENCSITIKESAKPTVKIIMQFHKTESIDGCDFTKPKKRGDYLDGFALADIGSSREKICSVHIGRERKGKIAAGIKCPYKLTPTYCFRHVLHEKSINGVKDYHPFLLTDALGTRDVEFYSNAKQGSYIIGLPTSPQEYSVVRCICEYNGKTGIMELKIDTSSMWTTLSVTLMLFLISLLYAC
;
A
#
# COMPACT_ATOMS: atom_id res chain seq x y z
N MET A 1 -4.76 -18.56 20.92
CA MET A 1 -4.48 -17.38 20.07
C MET A 1 -4.45 -17.88 18.64
N GLU A 2 -5.61 -17.84 17.99
CA GLU A 2 -5.79 -18.31 16.63
C GLU A 2 -5.28 -17.22 15.68
N GLY A 3 -4.19 -17.52 14.98
CA GLY A 3 -3.63 -16.65 13.96
C GLY A 3 -4.47 -16.76 12.69
N HIS A 4 -5.22 -15.70 12.37
CA HIS A 4 -5.94 -15.62 11.11
C HIS A 4 -4.95 -15.56 9.94
N ILE A 5 -5.03 -16.58 9.09
CA ILE A 5 -4.31 -16.72 7.84
C ILE A 5 -4.76 -15.58 6.92
N VAL A 6 -3.87 -14.62 6.68
CA VAL A 6 -4.02 -13.65 5.59
C VAL A 6 -3.93 -14.44 4.29
N GLU A 7 -4.89 -14.26 3.38
CA GLU A 7 -4.93 -14.87 2.04
C GLU A 7 -3.54 -14.84 1.39
N GLY A 8 -2.85 -15.97 1.45
CA GLY A 8 -1.60 -16.21 0.76
C GLY A 8 -1.86 -17.19 -0.36
N ILE A 9 -1.24 -16.96 -1.52
CA ILE A 9 -1.16 -17.99 -2.55
C ILE A 9 -0.21 -19.05 -2.02
N VAL A 10 -0.77 -20.19 -1.62
CA VAL A 10 -0.01 -21.40 -1.29
C VAL A 10 0.36 -22.06 -2.61
N ILE A 11 1.64 -21.97 -2.98
CA ILE A 11 2.15 -22.73 -4.12
C ILE A 11 2.62 -24.07 -3.56
N ASP A 12 1.76 -25.08 -3.74
CA ASP A 12 2.11 -26.44 -3.39
C ASP A 12 3.14 -26.97 -4.41
N SER A 13 4.22 -27.56 -3.89
CA SER A 13 5.34 -28.14 -4.66
C SER A 13 4.95 -29.37 -5.49
N SER A 14 3.66 -29.64 -5.66
CA SER A 14 3.08 -30.74 -6.44
C SER A 14 2.78 -30.36 -7.91
N SER A 15 2.97 -29.08 -8.29
CA SER A 15 2.90 -28.63 -9.69
C SER A 15 4.07 -29.20 -10.50
N ASN A 16 3.77 -30.13 -11.41
CA ASN A 16 4.73 -30.90 -12.20
C ASN A 16 5.30 -30.11 -13.40
N ASN A 17 5.42 -28.78 -13.29
CA ASN A 17 5.95 -27.89 -14.32
C ASN A 17 7.20 -27.17 -13.79
N ASN A 18 8.35 -27.46 -14.39
CA ASN A 18 9.68 -27.01 -13.94
C ASN A 18 9.94 -25.49 -14.09
N ASN A 19 8.93 -24.66 -14.38
CA ASN A 19 9.05 -23.20 -14.53
C ASN A 19 7.68 -22.53 -14.29
N ASP A 20 7.32 -22.31 -13.03
CA ASP A 20 6.14 -21.50 -12.69
C ASP A 20 6.54 -20.01 -12.69
N ASN A 21 6.19 -19.31 -13.76
CA ASN A 21 6.29 -17.85 -13.84
C ASN A 21 5.16 -17.23 -13.02
N ILE A 22 5.44 -16.89 -11.77
CA ILE A 22 4.52 -16.10 -10.94
C ILE A 22 4.64 -14.64 -11.38
N ARG A 23 3.63 -14.14 -12.10
CA ARG A 23 3.47 -12.70 -12.30
C ARG A 23 3.02 -12.10 -10.98
N GLY A 24 3.85 -11.23 -10.39
CA GLY A 24 3.60 -10.52 -9.13
C GLY A 24 2.46 -9.49 -9.20
N LYS A 25 1.27 -9.90 -9.64
CA LYS A 25 0.04 -9.11 -9.52
C LYS A 25 -0.61 -9.26 -8.14
N ASP A 26 -0.25 -10.31 -7.41
CA ASP A 26 -0.87 -10.66 -6.14
C ASP A 26 -0.02 -10.15 -4.98
N LYS A 27 -0.58 -9.15 -4.29
CA LYS A 27 0.03 -8.37 -3.23
C LYS A 27 -0.21 -9.08 -1.90
N GLY A 28 0.83 -9.42 -1.15
CA GLY A 28 0.64 -10.11 0.12
C GLY A 28 1.90 -10.80 0.66
N ILE A 29 1.67 -11.69 1.63
CA ILE A 29 2.67 -12.58 2.21
C ILE A 29 2.60 -13.91 1.47
N PHE A 30 3.73 -14.36 0.91
CA PHE A 30 3.84 -15.68 0.28
C PHE A 30 4.50 -16.63 1.26
N VAL A 31 3.92 -17.82 1.39
CA VAL A 31 4.36 -18.89 2.29
C VAL A 31 4.72 -20.09 1.41
N ILE A 32 6.00 -20.44 1.38
CA ILE A 32 6.50 -21.62 0.66
C ILE A 32 7.06 -22.60 1.68
N ASN A 33 6.74 -23.89 1.55
CA ASN A 33 7.24 -24.94 2.44
C ASN A 33 8.36 -25.78 1.78
N PRO A 34 9.64 -25.32 1.73
CA PRO A 34 10.73 -26.15 1.24
C PRO A 34 10.89 -27.41 2.10
N SER A 35 11.03 -28.58 1.46
CA SER A 35 11.00 -29.82 2.21
C SER A 35 12.29 -30.12 2.98
N GLN A 36 13.46 -29.58 2.62
CA GLN A 36 14.73 -29.94 3.30
C GLN A 36 15.87 -28.90 3.33
N GLN A 37 15.95 -27.92 2.43
CA GLN A 37 17.10 -27.01 2.30
C GLN A 37 16.67 -25.54 2.33
N GLU A 38 17.54 -24.66 2.85
CA GLU A 38 17.28 -23.22 2.85
C GLU A 38 17.20 -22.69 1.41
N PRO A 39 16.18 -21.87 1.08
CA PRO A 39 16.04 -21.27 -0.24
C PRO A 39 17.19 -20.30 -0.52
N GLN A 40 17.78 -20.38 -1.71
CA GLN A 40 18.75 -19.39 -2.21
C GLN A 40 17.98 -18.24 -2.86
N ILE A 41 18.20 -17.02 -2.37
CA ILE A 41 17.51 -15.82 -2.82
C ILE A 41 18.55 -14.92 -3.50
N GLU A 42 18.33 -14.59 -4.76
CA GLU A 42 19.26 -13.83 -5.60
C GLU A 42 18.53 -12.65 -6.26
N GLU A 43 19.24 -11.54 -6.47
CA GLU A 43 18.77 -10.34 -7.20
C GLU A 43 17.65 -9.53 -6.51
N CYS A 44 17.20 -9.93 -5.32
CA CYS A 44 16.13 -9.26 -4.59
C CYS A 44 16.62 -8.07 -3.73
N GLU A 45 17.94 -7.88 -3.60
CA GLU A 45 18.56 -6.88 -2.71
C GLU A 45 18.25 -5.43 -3.10
N HIS A 46 17.94 -5.19 -4.37
CA HIS A 46 17.61 -3.86 -4.88
C HIS A 46 16.15 -3.44 -4.62
N ILE A 47 15.30 -4.36 -4.12
CA ILE A 47 13.89 -4.09 -3.85
C ILE A 47 13.73 -3.55 -2.43
N ILE A 48 13.54 -2.23 -2.33
CA ILE A 48 13.33 -1.53 -1.06
C ILE A 48 12.06 -2.06 -0.36
N ASN A 49 12.15 -2.24 0.97
CA ASN A 49 11.07 -2.70 1.86
C ASN A 49 10.57 -4.14 1.62
N MET A 50 11.17 -4.89 0.70
CA MET A 50 10.96 -6.34 0.65
C MET A 50 11.53 -6.99 1.90
N LYS A 51 10.73 -7.83 2.56
CA LYS A 51 11.19 -8.62 3.71
C LYS A 51 10.98 -10.08 3.39
N TYR A 52 11.97 -10.91 3.68
CA TYR A 52 11.83 -12.34 3.61
C TYR A 52 12.48 -13.00 4.83
N GLY A 53 12.00 -14.19 5.17
CA GLY A 53 12.56 -14.95 6.28
C GLY A 53 12.00 -16.36 6.29
N VAL A 54 12.79 -17.30 6.82
CA VAL A 54 12.35 -18.68 7.04
C VAL A 54 11.84 -18.77 8.49
N LEU A 55 10.53 -18.98 8.66
CA LEU A 55 9.92 -19.22 9.96
C LEU A 55 10.20 -20.67 10.42
N GLN A 56 10.16 -20.89 11.74
CA GLN A 56 10.34 -22.22 12.33
C GLN A 56 9.39 -23.22 11.66
N GLN A 57 9.93 -24.37 11.23
CA GLN A 57 9.28 -25.40 10.40
C GLN A 57 9.25 -25.16 8.88
N ARG A 58 10.27 -24.50 8.32
CA ARG A 58 10.52 -24.48 6.86
C ARG A 58 9.45 -23.73 6.08
N VAL A 59 8.98 -22.60 6.61
CA VAL A 59 8.06 -21.71 5.90
C VAL A 59 8.84 -20.50 5.44
N LEU A 60 9.12 -20.38 4.14
CA LEU A 60 9.62 -19.14 3.55
C LEU A 60 8.46 -18.14 3.49
N SER A 61 8.56 -17.08 4.29
CA SER A 61 7.66 -15.93 4.25
C SER A 61 8.30 -14.84 3.41
N ILE A 62 7.61 -14.36 2.38
CA ILE A 62 8.03 -13.22 1.54
C ILE A 62 6.96 -12.15 1.62
N ARG A 63 7.36 -10.92 1.94
CA ARG A 63 6.51 -9.74 1.99
C ARG A 63 6.95 -8.76 0.91
N PHE A 64 6.03 -8.47 0.00
CA PHE A 64 6.24 -7.53 -1.10
C PHE A 64 5.98 -6.08 -0.70
N THR A 65 6.67 -5.19 -1.41
CA THR A 65 6.47 -3.75 -1.33
C THR A 65 5.21 -3.33 -2.07
N ALA A 66 4.59 -2.23 -1.62
CA ALA A 66 3.47 -1.60 -2.30
C ALA A 66 3.90 -0.76 -3.51
N VAL A 67 5.16 -0.31 -3.55
CA VAL A 67 5.70 0.60 -4.58
C VAL A 67 7.05 0.09 -5.08
N PHE A 68 7.12 -0.16 -6.39
CA PHE A 68 8.36 -0.52 -7.08
C PHE A 68 8.92 0.70 -7.81
N LEU A 69 10.11 1.16 -7.41
CA LEU A 69 10.74 2.35 -8.00
C LEU A 69 11.43 2.08 -9.35
N SER A 70 11.74 0.82 -9.62
CA SER A 70 12.35 0.30 -10.84
C SER A 70 11.72 -1.04 -11.22
N THR A 71 11.95 -1.47 -12.47
CA THR A 71 11.61 -2.81 -12.91
C THR A 71 12.77 -3.72 -12.54
N GLU A 72 12.51 -4.75 -11.74
CA GLU A 72 13.52 -5.64 -11.18
C GLU A 72 13.07 -7.09 -11.28
N ASN A 73 14.02 -8.00 -11.36
CA ASN A 73 13.77 -9.43 -11.24
C ASN A 73 14.38 -9.93 -9.94
N CYS A 74 13.70 -10.88 -9.31
CA CYS A 74 14.16 -11.56 -8.10
C CYS A 74 13.95 -13.05 -8.31
N SER A 75 14.92 -13.87 -7.95
CA SER A 75 14.77 -15.31 -8.08
C SER A 75 14.98 -16.03 -6.76
N ILE A 76 14.17 -17.07 -6.56
CA ILE A 76 14.22 -17.93 -5.38
C ILE A 76 14.43 -19.34 -5.88
N THR A 77 15.57 -19.92 -5.52
CA THR A 77 15.94 -21.28 -5.89
C THR A 77 15.82 -22.19 -4.68
N ILE A 78 14.96 -23.18 -4.77
CA ILE A 78 14.75 -24.20 -3.75
C ILE A 78 15.39 -25.49 -4.25
N LYS A 79 16.48 -25.89 -3.60
CA LYS A 79 17.16 -27.16 -3.87
C LYS A 79 16.59 -28.21 -2.93
N GLU A 80 16.22 -29.38 -3.47
CA GLU A 80 15.81 -30.54 -2.69
C GLU A 80 16.64 -31.74 -3.12
N SER A 81 17.17 -32.49 -2.16
CA SER A 81 18.07 -33.64 -2.42
C SER A 81 17.44 -34.76 -3.24
N ALA A 82 16.10 -34.89 -3.17
CA ALA A 82 15.34 -35.98 -3.79
C ALA A 82 14.29 -35.52 -4.82
N LYS A 83 14.25 -34.23 -5.15
CA LYS A 83 13.30 -33.62 -6.10
C LYS A 83 14.02 -32.66 -7.05
N PRO A 84 13.45 -32.37 -8.24
CA PRO A 84 13.99 -31.34 -9.12
C PRO A 84 14.09 -29.98 -8.40
N THR A 85 15.16 -29.24 -8.71
CA THR A 85 15.34 -27.87 -8.21
C THR A 85 14.22 -26.99 -8.73
N VAL A 86 13.53 -26.30 -7.83
CA VAL A 86 12.46 -25.36 -8.19
C VAL A 86 13.07 -23.96 -8.22
N LYS A 87 12.99 -23.28 -9.37
CA LYS A 87 13.38 -21.87 -9.50
C LYS A 87 12.13 -21.03 -9.73
N ILE A 88 11.86 -20.13 -8.80
CA ILE A 88 10.77 -19.16 -8.88
C ILE A 88 11.39 -17.84 -9.34
N ILE A 89 10.92 -17.32 -10.48
CA ILE A 89 11.34 -16.02 -11.01
C ILE A 89 10.19 -15.06 -10.82
N MET A 90 10.44 -14.00 -10.05
CA MET A 90 9.49 -12.94 -9.79
C MET A 90 9.92 -11.70 -10.55
N GLN A 91 9.04 -11.23 -11.42
CA GLN A 91 9.26 -10.03 -12.22
C GLN A 91 8.41 -8.89 -11.66
N PHE A 92 9.06 -7.84 -11.19
CA PHE A 92 8.39 -6.64 -10.69
C PHE A 92 8.52 -5.54 -11.71
N HIS A 93 7.41 -4.92 -12.05
CA HIS A 93 7.39 -3.75 -12.90
C HIS A 93 7.38 -2.49 -12.04
N LYS A 94 8.14 -1.48 -12.46
CA LYS A 94 8.07 -0.15 -11.87
C LYS A 94 6.59 0.27 -11.75
N THR A 95 6.21 0.80 -10.60
CA THR A 95 4.86 1.32 -10.39
C THR A 95 4.66 2.54 -11.28
N GLU A 96 3.85 2.38 -12.32
CA GLU A 96 3.45 3.46 -13.21
C GLU A 96 2.24 4.21 -12.63
N SER A 97 2.21 5.53 -12.83
CA SER A 97 1.06 6.40 -12.53
C SER A 97 0.55 6.29 -11.09
N ILE A 98 1.29 6.88 -10.15
CA ILE A 98 0.93 6.91 -8.73
C ILE A 98 -0.36 7.73 -8.55
N ASP A 99 -1.32 7.20 -7.79
CA ASP A 99 -2.50 7.94 -7.38
C ASP A 99 -2.07 9.10 -6.48
N GLY A 100 -2.13 10.32 -6.98
CA GLY A 100 -1.47 11.41 -6.28
C GLY A 100 -1.63 12.75 -6.94
N CYS A 101 -1.07 13.76 -6.30
CA CYS A 101 -1.19 15.16 -6.68
C CYS A 101 0.19 15.72 -7.03
N ASP A 102 0.40 16.11 -8.28
CA ASP A 102 1.55 16.92 -8.69
C ASP A 102 1.18 18.40 -8.68
N PHE A 103 1.76 19.18 -7.76
CA PHE A 103 1.50 20.62 -7.66
C PHE A 103 2.38 21.49 -8.57
N THR A 104 3.08 20.86 -9.51
CA THR A 104 3.94 21.50 -10.51
C THR A 104 3.43 21.35 -11.93
N LYS A 105 2.50 20.41 -12.17
CA LYS A 105 2.01 20.03 -13.51
C LYS A 105 0.51 19.76 -13.50
N PRO A 106 -0.17 19.94 -14.64
CA PRO A 106 -1.58 19.57 -14.74
C PRO A 106 -1.77 18.05 -14.74
N LYS A 107 -2.98 17.62 -14.38
CA LYS A 107 -3.47 16.24 -14.43
C LYS A 107 -2.98 15.45 -15.66
N LYS A 108 -2.60 14.18 -15.46
CA LYS A 108 -2.06 13.26 -16.47
C LYS A 108 -0.75 13.73 -17.13
N ARG A 109 -0.02 14.69 -16.56
CA ARG A 109 1.33 15.05 -16.99
C ARG A 109 2.34 14.77 -15.87
N GLY A 110 3.08 13.68 -15.97
CA GLY A 110 4.11 13.28 -15.00
C GLY A 110 3.83 11.92 -14.39
N ASP A 111 4.49 11.65 -13.25
CA ASP A 111 4.42 10.36 -12.54
C ASP A 111 3.12 10.18 -11.73
N TYR A 112 2.35 11.27 -11.55
CA TYR A 112 1.11 11.31 -10.75
C TYR A 112 -0.14 11.45 -11.62
N LEU A 113 -1.20 10.77 -11.21
CA LEU A 113 -2.46 10.73 -11.96
C LEU A 113 -3.27 12.03 -11.94
N ASP A 114 -3.11 12.84 -10.89
CA ASP A 114 -3.79 14.13 -10.74
C ASP A 114 -2.80 15.23 -10.36
N GLY A 115 -3.25 16.49 -10.45
CA GLY A 115 -2.41 17.65 -10.17
C GLY A 115 -2.81 18.92 -10.90
N PHE A 116 -2.17 20.00 -10.48
CA PHE A 116 -2.22 21.32 -11.11
C PHE A 116 -1.02 22.13 -10.63
N ALA A 117 -0.45 22.99 -11.48
CA ALA A 117 0.59 23.88 -11.01
C ALA A 117 -0.01 24.93 -10.06
N LEU A 118 0.64 25.19 -8.91
CA LEU A 118 0.16 26.21 -7.96
C LEU A 118 0.09 27.61 -8.59
N ALA A 119 1.00 27.91 -9.52
CA ALA A 119 1.01 29.16 -10.27
C ALA A 119 -0.25 29.35 -11.14
N ASP A 120 -0.88 28.25 -11.55
CA ASP A 120 -2.07 28.26 -12.42
C ASP A 120 -3.38 28.34 -11.62
N ILE A 121 -3.31 28.38 -10.29
CA ILE A 121 -4.48 28.65 -9.44
C ILE A 121 -4.81 30.13 -9.61
N GLY A 122 -5.73 30.45 -10.52
CA GLY A 122 -6.09 31.81 -10.94
C GLY A 122 -6.51 32.75 -9.80
N SER A 123 -7.79 33.14 -9.72
CA SER A 123 -8.25 34.07 -8.68
C SER A 123 -8.35 33.44 -7.30
N SER A 124 -8.47 32.11 -7.23
CA SER A 124 -8.50 31.38 -5.97
C SER A 124 -7.14 31.42 -5.27
N ARG A 125 -7.14 31.44 -3.94
CA ARG A 125 -5.93 31.23 -3.14
C ARG A 125 -5.68 29.75 -2.86
N GLU A 126 -6.70 28.92 -2.97
CA GLU A 126 -6.65 27.51 -2.61
C GLU A 126 -7.29 26.61 -3.66
N LYS A 127 -6.74 25.41 -3.83
CA LYS A 127 -7.37 24.35 -4.61
C LYS A 127 -7.08 22.98 -4.00
N ILE A 128 -8.08 22.11 -3.99
CA ILE A 128 -7.99 20.75 -3.43
C ILE A 128 -7.79 19.74 -4.56
N CYS A 129 -6.88 18.79 -4.35
CA CYS A 129 -6.69 17.59 -5.14
C CYS A 129 -7.02 16.38 -4.26
N SER A 130 -8.13 15.69 -4.55
CA SER A 130 -8.59 14.56 -3.75
C SER A 130 -8.18 13.24 -4.40
N VAL A 131 -7.54 12.38 -3.61
CA VAL A 131 -7.04 11.06 -4.01
C VAL A 131 -7.65 10.00 -3.09
N HIS A 132 -7.89 8.81 -3.64
CA HIS A 132 -8.54 7.73 -2.92
C HIS A 132 -7.79 6.41 -3.16
N ILE A 133 -7.27 5.80 -2.09
CA ILE A 133 -6.60 4.50 -2.09
C ILE A 133 -7.29 3.53 -1.13
N GLY A 134 -7.19 2.22 -1.39
CA GLY A 134 -7.90 1.21 -0.61
C GLY A 134 -8.14 -0.11 -1.36
N ARG A 135 -8.50 -1.17 -0.62
CA ARG A 135 -8.72 -2.51 -1.19
C ARG A 135 -9.91 -2.53 -2.16
N GLU A 136 -10.96 -1.76 -1.88
CA GLU A 136 -12.14 -1.61 -2.74
C GLU A 136 -11.83 -0.89 -4.06
N ARG A 137 -10.66 -0.25 -4.18
CA ARG A 137 -10.22 0.51 -5.36
C ARG A 137 -9.31 -0.31 -6.29
N LYS A 138 -9.65 -1.58 -6.53
CA LYS A 138 -8.93 -2.46 -7.48
C LYS A 138 -7.42 -2.57 -7.20
N GLY A 139 -7.04 -2.62 -5.92
CA GLY A 139 -5.63 -2.79 -5.52
C GLY A 139 -4.78 -1.51 -5.62
N LYS A 140 -5.38 -0.32 -5.67
CA LYS A 140 -4.67 0.94 -5.48
C LYS A 140 -4.25 1.08 -4.02
N ILE A 141 -2.99 0.78 -3.75
CA ILE A 141 -2.42 0.74 -2.39
C ILE A 141 -1.28 1.73 -2.18
N ALA A 142 -1.06 2.62 -3.13
CA ALA A 142 -0.02 3.63 -3.05
C ALA A 142 -0.56 4.99 -3.45
N ALA A 143 -0.14 6.02 -2.73
CA ALA A 143 -0.45 7.40 -3.09
C ALA A 143 0.76 8.31 -2.95
N GLY A 144 0.74 9.47 -3.58
CA GLY A 144 1.82 10.44 -3.37
C GLY A 144 1.51 11.89 -3.69
N ILE A 145 2.44 12.74 -3.32
CA ILE A 145 2.40 14.19 -3.49
C ILE A 145 3.73 14.66 -4.07
N LYS A 146 3.67 15.58 -5.03
CA LYS A 146 4.83 16.36 -5.49
C LYS A 146 4.62 17.83 -5.17
N CYS A 147 5.42 18.32 -4.22
CA CYS A 147 5.47 19.70 -3.77
C CYS A 147 6.94 20.11 -3.58
N PRO A 148 7.58 20.76 -4.58
CA PRO A 148 8.95 21.26 -4.45
C PRO A 148 9.04 22.56 -3.62
N TYR A 149 7.92 23.03 -3.07
CA TYR A 149 7.80 24.27 -2.32
C TYR A 149 7.65 23.99 -0.82
N LYS A 150 6.98 24.88 -0.07
CA LYS A 150 6.71 24.65 1.35
C LYS A 150 5.63 23.58 1.51
N LEU A 151 5.97 22.48 2.17
CA LEU A 151 5.06 21.38 2.46
C LEU A 151 4.71 21.36 3.95
N THR A 152 3.42 21.25 4.26
CA THR A 152 2.89 21.19 5.63
C THR A 152 2.00 19.94 5.78
N PRO A 153 2.34 18.99 6.67
CA PRO A 153 3.56 18.95 7.49
C PRO A 153 4.83 18.72 6.65
N THR A 154 6.00 19.14 7.15
CA THR A 154 7.28 19.11 6.40
C THR A 154 7.61 17.73 5.83
N TYR A 155 7.26 16.67 6.55
CA TYR A 155 7.46 15.28 6.15
C TYR A 155 6.12 14.57 5.94
N CYS A 156 5.25 15.16 5.13
CA CYS A 156 4.14 14.41 4.58
C CYS A 156 4.70 13.20 3.80
N PHE A 157 4.28 11.96 4.03
CA PHE A 157 3.12 11.53 4.83
C PHE A 157 3.45 10.92 6.19
N ARG A 158 4.70 10.96 6.68
CA ARG A 158 4.99 10.47 8.05
C ARG A 158 4.14 11.22 9.07
N HIS A 159 4.03 12.53 8.86
CA HIS A 159 3.05 13.38 9.53
C HIS A 159 2.03 13.86 8.52
N VAL A 160 0.77 13.87 8.92
CA VAL A 160 -0.34 14.35 8.11
C VAL A 160 -1.26 15.22 8.94
N LEU A 161 -2.06 16.06 8.28
CA LEU A 161 -3.15 16.76 8.94
C LEU A 161 -4.38 15.86 8.96
N HIS A 162 -4.86 15.51 10.14
CA HIS A 162 -6.04 14.69 10.34
C HIS A 162 -7.15 15.50 11.02
N GLU A 163 -8.38 15.36 10.55
CA GLU A 163 -9.53 16.08 11.13
C GLU A 163 -9.85 15.51 12.51
N LYS A 164 -9.95 16.38 13.52
CA LYS A 164 -10.42 16.01 14.85
C LYS A 164 -11.47 17.01 15.32
N SER A 165 -12.51 16.51 15.98
CA SER A 165 -13.46 17.35 16.70
C SER A 165 -12.93 17.60 18.12
N ILE A 166 -12.64 18.85 18.45
CA ILE A 166 -12.28 19.28 19.80
C ILE A 166 -13.33 20.30 20.23
N ASN A 167 -14.05 20.00 21.31
CA ASN A 167 -15.14 20.84 21.82
C ASN A 167 -16.21 21.17 20.76
N GLY A 168 -16.48 20.24 19.83
CA GLY A 168 -17.48 20.41 18.77
C GLY A 168 -16.99 21.19 17.54
N VAL A 169 -15.76 21.70 17.56
CA VAL A 169 -15.13 22.36 16.40
C VAL A 169 -14.24 21.36 15.68
N LYS A 170 -14.47 21.18 14.38
CA LYS A 170 -13.62 20.36 13.51
C LYS A 170 -12.42 21.18 13.07
N ASP A 171 -11.22 20.70 13.39
CA ASP A 171 -9.98 21.30 12.93
C ASP A 171 -8.97 20.22 12.53
N TYR A 172 -8.02 20.60 11.69
CA TYR A 172 -6.99 19.72 11.14
C TYR A 172 -5.70 19.86 11.95
N HIS A 173 -5.32 18.78 12.62
CA HIS A 173 -4.12 18.75 13.46
C HIS A 173 -3.07 17.76 12.94
N PRO A 174 -1.78 18.04 13.16
CA PRO A 174 -0.72 17.11 12.78
C PRO A 174 -0.81 15.82 13.59
N PHE A 175 -0.78 14.68 12.89
CA PHE A 175 -0.79 13.33 13.45
C PHE A 175 0.24 12.46 12.74
N LEU A 176 0.72 11.43 13.42
CA LEU A 176 1.42 10.33 12.77
C LEU A 176 0.41 9.56 11.91
N LEU A 177 0.75 9.32 10.64
CA LEU A 177 -0.16 8.60 9.74
C LEU A 177 -0.46 7.18 10.25
N THR A 178 0.53 6.52 10.83
CA THR A 178 0.35 5.17 11.41
C THR A 178 -0.71 5.14 12.50
N ASP A 179 -0.80 6.21 13.29
CA ASP A 179 -1.77 6.33 14.37
C ASP A 179 -3.17 6.62 13.81
N ALA A 180 -3.26 7.51 12.81
CA ALA A 180 -4.52 7.79 12.12
C ALA A 180 -5.09 6.52 11.43
N LEU A 181 -4.23 5.67 10.88
CA LEU A 181 -4.63 4.45 10.18
C LEU A 181 -4.83 3.23 11.08
N GLY A 182 -4.44 3.32 12.35
CA GLY A 182 -4.41 2.15 13.26
C GLY A 182 -3.48 1.03 12.78
N THR A 183 -2.44 1.33 11.99
CA THR A 183 -1.49 0.33 11.49
C THR A 183 -0.08 0.88 11.39
N ARG A 184 0.90 0.05 11.73
CA ARG A 184 2.33 0.33 11.51
C ARG A 184 2.82 -0.18 10.15
N ASP A 185 1.97 -0.90 9.43
CA ASP A 185 2.26 -1.48 8.13
C ASP A 185 2.08 -0.43 7.02
N VAL A 186 2.99 0.54 7.01
CA VAL A 186 3.02 1.65 6.04
C VAL A 186 4.44 1.83 5.53
N GLU A 187 4.57 1.98 4.22
CA GLU A 187 5.83 2.27 3.55
C GLU A 187 5.90 3.75 3.21
N PHE A 188 7.07 4.36 3.44
CA PHE A 188 7.31 5.77 3.16
C PHE A 188 8.50 5.92 2.23
N TYR A 189 8.30 6.57 1.09
CA TYR A 189 9.34 6.89 0.13
C TYR A 189 9.42 8.40 -0.06
N SER A 190 10.64 8.95 -0.10
CA SER A 190 10.83 10.39 -0.26
C SER A 190 12.01 10.70 -1.18
N ASN A 191 11.79 11.62 -2.10
CA ASN A 191 12.82 12.36 -2.81
C ASN A 191 12.67 13.85 -2.48
N ALA A 192 13.29 14.25 -1.36
CA ALA A 192 13.21 15.62 -0.85
C ALA A 192 13.76 16.65 -1.86
N LYS A 193 14.78 16.29 -2.65
CA LYS A 193 15.33 17.17 -3.70
C LYS A 193 14.31 17.54 -4.78
N GLN A 194 13.36 16.64 -5.05
CA GLN A 194 12.28 16.87 -6.02
C GLN A 194 10.93 17.20 -5.35
N GLY A 195 10.90 17.31 -4.02
CA GLY A 195 9.67 17.51 -3.26
C GLY A 195 8.66 16.38 -3.43
N SER A 196 9.10 15.15 -3.71
CA SER A 196 8.23 14.02 -4.01
C SER A 196 8.15 13.07 -2.82
N TYR A 197 6.94 12.76 -2.39
CA TYR A 197 6.69 11.89 -1.24
C TYR A 197 5.60 10.88 -1.60
N ILE A 198 5.80 9.61 -1.27
CA ILE A 198 4.92 8.52 -1.64
C ILE A 198 4.70 7.65 -0.40
N ILE A 199 3.47 7.20 -0.22
CA ILE A 199 3.13 6.12 0.70
C ILE A 199 2.71 4.87 -0.04
N GLY A 200 2.99 3.74 0.60
CA GLY A 200 2.48 2.44 0.24
C GLY A 200 1.79 1.79 1.44
N LEU A 201 0.70 1.08 1.19
CA LEU A 201 -0.08 0.32 2.16
C LEU A 201 -0.05 -1.16 1.76
N PRO A 202 0.99 -1.92 2.16
CA PRO A 202 1.09 -3.35 1.83
C PRO A 202 -0.13 -4.15 2.32
N THR A 203 -0.70 -3.73 3.44
CA THR A 203 -1.94 -4.26 4.00
C THR A 203 -2.98 -3.16 4.15
N SER A 204 -4.26 -3.52 4.17
CA SER A 204 -5.33 -2.56 4.44
C SER A 204 -5.24 -2.02 5.88
N PRO A 205 -5.52 -0.73 6.10
CA PRO A 205 -5.56 -0.15 7.43
C PRO A 205 -6.81 -0.58 8.20
N GLN A 206 -6.75 -0.40 9.52
CA GLN A 206 -7.86 -0.74 10.41
C GLN A 206 -8.96 0.33 10.38
N GLU A 207 -8.57 1.60 10.22
CA GLU A 207 -9.46 2.76 10.30
C GLU A 207 -9.54 3.54 9.00
N TYR A 208 -10.75 4.00 8.66
CA TYR A 208 -10.96 4.83 7.48
C TYR A 208 -10.46 6.21 7.86
N SER A 209 -9.62 6.78 7.02
CA SER A 209 -8.98 8.06 7.31
C SER A 209 -9.06 9.00 6.14
N VAL A 210 -9.32 10.27 6.45
CA VAL A 210 -9.11 11.38 5.53
C VAL A 210 -7.99 12.23 6.08
N VAL A 211 -6.87 12.25 5.36
CA VAL A 211 -5.67 12.98 5.77
C VAL A 211 -5.33 14.03 4.73
N ARG A 212 -4.73 15.13 5.17
CA ARG A 212 -4.36 16.24 4.30
C ARG A 212 -2.89 16.56 4.37
N CYS A 213 -2.36 17.01 3.25
CA CYS A 213 -1.06 17.66 3.15
C CYS A 213 -1.20 18.92 2.30
N ILE A 214 -0.53 19.99 2.72
CA ILE A 214 -0.68 21.32 2.16
C ILE A 214 0.63 21.73 1.51
N CYS A 215 0.56 22.16 0.25
CA CYS A 215 1.67 22.69 -0.51
C CYS A 215 1.46 24.19 -0.76
N GLU A 216 2.41 25.02 -0.35
CA GLU A 216 2.30 26.49 -0.44
C GLU A 216 3.40 27.07 -1.32
N TYR A 217 3.01 27.97 -2.23
CA TYR A 217 3.93 28.71 -3.09
C TYR A 217 3.36 30.09 -3.44
N ASN A 218 4.11 31.16 -3.18
CA ASN A 218 3.73 32.54 -3.52
C ASN A 218 2.30 32.93 -3.09
N GLY A 219 1.90 32.54 -1.88
CA GLY A 219 0.56 32.82 -1.33
C GLY A 219 -0.58 32.01 -1.94
N LYS A 220 -0.26 31.00 -2.77
CA LYS A 220 -1.18 30.00 -3.30
C LYS A 220 -1.02 28.68 -2.55
N THR A 221 -2.13 27.97 -2.39
CA THR A 221 -2.22 26.76 -1.57
C THR A 221 -2.84 25.63 -2.38
N GLY A 222 -2.11 24.51 -2.50
CA GLY A 222 -2.62 23.24 -3.00
C GLY A 222 -2.80 22.28 -1.83
N ILE A 223 -4.00 21.76 -1.65
CA ILE A 223 -4.29 20.77 -0.60
C ILE A 223 -4.44 19.41 -1.26
N MET A 224 -3.60 18.45 -0.89
CA MET A 224 -3.87 17.05 -1.19
C MET A 224 -4.75 16.51 -0.07
N GLU A 225 -5.94 16.04 -0.43
CA GLU A 225 -6.84 15.29 0.45
C GLU A 225 -6.76 13.82 0.07
N LEU A 226 -6.25 12.98 0.96
CA LEU A 226 -6.10 11.55 0.74
C LEU A 226 -7.11 10.79 1.60
N LYS A 227 -8.01 10.08 0.91
CA LYS A 227 -8.99 9.16 1.51
C LYS A 227 -8.43 7.75 1.45
N ILE A 228 -8.42 7.08 2.59
CA ILE A 228 -7.83 5.76 2.75
C ILE A 228 -8.88 4.81 3.31
N ASP A 229 -9.29 3.82 2.52
CA ASP A 229 -10.30 2.84 2.94
C ASP A 229 -9.73 1.78 3.86
N THR A 230 -10.57 1.31 4.79
CA THR A 230 -10.32 0.10 5.56
C THR A 230 -10.65 -1.14 4.75
N SER A 231 -10.26 -2.30 5.27
CA SER A 231 -10.78 -3.59 4.82
C SER A 231 -12.12 -3.97 5.47
N SER A 232 -12.90 -3.04 6.06
CA SER A 232 -13.91 -3.40 7.05
C SER A 232 -14.85 -4.50 6.55
N MET A 233 -14.77 -5.62 7.25
CA MET A 233 -15.48 -6.88 7.12
C MET A 233 -16.99 -6.75 7.43
N TRP A 234 -17.56 -5.54 7.35
CA TRP A 234 -18.94 -5.24 7.77
C TRP A 234 -20.00 -5.93 6.90
N THR A 235 -19.63 -6.40 5.71
CA THR A 235 -20.51 -7.26 4.89
C THR A 235 -20.71 -8.65 5.51
N THR A 236 -19.78 -9.17 6.32
CA THR A 236 -19.93 -10.48 6.97
C THR A 236 -20.86 -10.43 8.18
N LEU A 237 -20.78 -9.36 9.00
CA LEU A 237 -21.63 -9.21 10.18
C LEU A 237 -23.12 -9.15 9.80
N SER A 238 -23.44 -8.44 8.71
CA SER A 238 -24.80 -8.35 8.16
C SER A 238 -25.35 -9.71 7.72
N VAL A 239 -24.50 -10.56 7.11
CA VAL A 239 -24.93 -11.89 6.62
C VAL A 239 -25.15 -12.85 7.77
N THR A 240 -24.26 -12.88 8.78
CA THR A 240 -24.48 -13.70 9.99
C THR A 240 -25.70 -13.25 10.78
N LEU A 241 -25.96 -11.95 10.91
CA LEU A 241 -27.16 -11.44 11.58
C LEU A 241 -28.44 -11.84 10.82
N MET A 242 -28.40 -11.73 9.48
CA MET A 242 -29.52 -12.14 8.62
C MET A 242 -29.79 -13.65 8.70
N LEU A 243 -28.74 -14.48 8.69
CA LEU A 243 -28.86 -15.93 8.86
C LEU A 243 -29.38 -16.29 10.26
N PHE A 244 -28.95 -15.59 11.31
CA PHE A 244 -29.46 -15.78 12.67
C PHE A 244 -30.96 -15.44 12.76
N LEU A 245 -31.39 -14.34 12.11
CA LEU A 245 -32.81 -13.95 12.03
C LEU A 245 -33.64 -14.98 11.25
N ILE A 246 -33.14 -15.52 10.13
CA ILE A 246 -33.80 -16.59 9.38
C ILE A 246 -33.92 -17.86 10.24
N SER A 247 -32.87 -18.20 10.99
CA SER A 247 -32.86 -19.36 11.89
C SER A 247 -33.92 -19.25 12.99
N LEU A 248 -34.07 -18.05 13.57
CA LEU A 248 -35.09 -17.76 14.59
C LEU A 248 -36.51 -17.82 14.00
N LEU A 249 -36.71 -17.36 12.76
CA LEU A 249 -38.01 -17.42 12.08
C LEU A 249 -38.42 -18.84 11.67
N TYR A 250 -37.45 -19.73 11.40
CA TYR A 250 -37.69 -21.14 11.08
C TYR A 250 -37.81 -22.04 12.32
N ALA A 251 -37.41 -21.56 13.50
CA ALA A 251 -37.51 -22.27 14.77
C ALA A 251 -38.81 -21.96 15.56
N CYS A 252 -39.70 -21.13 14.98
CA CYS A 252 -41.06 -20.89 15.47
C CYS A 252 -42.10 -21.60 14.60
#